data_AF-A0A0P8YBA6-F1
#
_entry.id   AF-A0A0P8YBA6-F1
#
_cell.length_a   1.000
_cell.length_b   1.000
_cell.length_c   1.000
_cell.angle_alpha   90.00
_cell.angle_beta   90.00
_cell.angle_gamma   90.00
#
_symmetry.space_group_name_H-M   'P 1'
#
loop_
_entity.id
_entity.type
_entity.pdbx_description
1 polymer ?
#
loop_
_entity_poly.entity_id
_entity_poly.type
_entity_poly.pdbx_seq_one_letter_code
_entity_poly.pdbx_strand_id
1 'polypeptide(L)'
;MRSPHDNPSANGTVFGTATVTVDLDAGDCVISVAATGYRRHQPRFHSLDEIQGAYQVQIGLAATAPVAGDIARALKFAAQQLKNHQEGKQR
;
A
#
# COMPACT_ATOMS: atom_id res chain seq x y z
N MET A 1 -12.19 2.00 -17.32
CA MET A 1 -10.84 2.45 -16.95
C MET A 1 -10.03 1.24 -16.51
N ARG A 2 -8.73 1.15 -16.84
CA ARG A 2 -7.85 0.08 -16.36
C ARG A 2 -7.44 0.41 -14.92
N SER A 3 -7.61 -0.54 -14.00
CA SER A 3 -7.19 -0.34 -12.62
C SER A 3 -5.66 -0.20 -12.57
N PRO A 4 -5.10 0.75 -11.81
CA PRO A 4 -3.66 0.96 -11.70
C PRO A 4 -2.89 -0.28 -11.20
N HIS A 5 -3.58 -1.24 -10.58
CA HIS A 5 -3.01 -2.53 -10.19
C HIS A 5 -2.58 -3.42 -11.36
N ASP A 6 -3.14 -3.21 -12.56
CA ASP A 6 -2.83 -4.00 -13.77
C ASP A 6 -1.41 -3.72 -14.29
N ASN A 7 -0.85 -2.54 -13.95
CA ASN A 7 0.50 -2.16 -14.32
C ASN A 7 1.27 -1.55 -13.13
N PRO A 8 1.73 -2.39 -12.17
CA PRO A 8 2.44 -1.92 -11.00
C PRO A 8 3.81 -1.32 -11.32
N SER A 9 4.38 -1.61 -12.50
CA SER A 9 5.63 -1.01 -12.95
C SER A 9 5.47 0.46 -13.37
N ALA A 10 4.28 0.86 -13.82
CA ALA A 10 4.00 2.24 -14.22
C ALA A 10 3.35 3.06 -13.09
N ASN A 11 2.49 2.43 -12.28
CA ASN A 11 1.67 3.10 -11.28
C ASN A 11 2.09 2.80 -9.83
N GLY A 12 3.13 2.00 -9.63
CA GLY A 12 3.60 1.59 -8.31
C GLY A 12 4.63 2.54 -7.72
N THR A 13 4.48 2.86 -6.44
CA THR A 13 5.46 3.59 -5.64
C THR A 13 6.29 2.62 -4.82
N VAL A 14 7.62 2.71 -4.90
CA VAL A 14 8.55 1.81 -4.22
C VAL A 14 9.03 2.39 -2.89
N PHE A 15 8.98 1.57 -1.83
CA PHE A 15 9.49 1.84 -0.50
C PHE A 15 10.42 0.70 -0.11
N GLY A 16 11.72 0.84 -0.35
CA GLY A 16 12.69 -0.23 -0.12
C GLY A 16 12.31 -1.50 -0.90
N THR A 17 11.94 -2.55 -0.18
CA THR A 17 11.53 -3.85 -0.77
C THR A 17 10.03 -3.97 -1.07
N ALA A 18 9.21 -3.00 -0.62
CA ALA A 18 7.78 -2.96 -0.86
C ALA A 18 7.44 -2.03 -2.04
N THR A 19 6.45 -2.40 -2.85
CA THR A 19 5.87 -1.57 -3.91
C THR A 19 4.39 -1.46 -3.66
N VAL A 20 3.81 -0.26 -3.68
CA VAL A 20 2.38 -0.04 -3.50
C VAL A 20 1.76 0.58 -4.73
N THR A 21 0.60 0.06 -5.13
CA THR A 21 -0.27 0.67 -6.14
C THR A 21 -1.57 1.07 -5.46
N VAL A 22 -2.07 2.26 -5.77
CA VAL A 22 -3.29 2.81 -5.16
C VAL A 22 -4.30 3.07 -6.26
N ASP A 23 -5.50 2.52 -6.13
CA ASP A 23 -6.65 2.83 -6.97
C ASP A 23 -7.55 3.82 -6.24
N LEU A 24 -7.43 5.09 -6.62
CA LEU A 24 -8.17 6.19 -5.99
C LEU A 24 -9.67 6.16 -6.32
N ASP A 25 -10.03 5.57 -7.46
CA ASP A 25 -11.43 5.45 -7.89
C ASP A 25 -12.14 4.31 -7.17
N ALA A 26 -11.46 3.18 -7.00
CA ALA A 26 -11.99 2.04 -6.26
C ALA A 26 -11.81 2.17 -4.73
N GLY A 27 -10.93 3.07 -4.28
CA GLY A 27 -10.68 3.31 -2.85
C GLY A 27 -9.76 2.27 -2.21
N ASP A 28 -8.98 1.55 -3.01
CA ASP A 28 -8.24 0.36 -2.60
C ASP A 28 -6.74 0.43 -2.93
N CYS A 29 -5.94 -0.43 -2.31
CA CYS A 29 -4.51 -0.50 -2.60
C CYS A 29 -3.97 -1.93 -2.60
N VAL A 30 -2.93 -2.17 -3.39
CA VAL A 30 -2.21 -3.44 -3.47
C VAL A 30 -0.75 -3.20 -3.14
N ILE A 31 -0.22 -3.96 -2.19
CA ILE A 31 1.20 -3.95 -1.84
C ILE A 31 1.85 -5.21 -2.39
N SER A 32 2.98 -5.08 -3.06
CA SER A 32 3.83 -6.18 -3.51
C SER A 32 5.17 -6.10 -2.82
N VAL A 33 5.60 -7.16 -2.15
CA VAL A 33 6.93 -7.21 -1.51
C VAL A 33 7.83 -8.16 -2.29
N ALA A 34 9.02 -7.68 -2.67
CA ALA A 34 10.06 -8.51 -3.24
C ALA A 34 10.94 -9.05 -2.12
N ALA A 35 10.51 -10.13 -1.47
CA ALA A 35 11.37 -10.87 -0.55
C ALA A 35 12.18 -11.91 -1.34
N THR A 36 13.50 -11.90 -1.19
CA THR A 36 14.40 -12.88 -1.80
C THR A 36 13.98 -14.31 -1.42
N GLY A 37 13.42 -15.05 -2.39
CA GLY A 37 13.07 -16.46 -2.26
C GLY A 37 11.63 -16.79 -1.87
N TYR A 38 10.79 -15.81 -1.51
CA TYR A 38 9.39 -16.06 -1.15
C TYR A 38 8.40 -15.41 -2.13
N ARG A 39 7.33 -16.17 -2.40
CA ARG A 39 6.18 -15.82 -3.24
C ARG A 39 5.79 -14.35 -3.00
N ARG A 40 5.67 -13.58 -4.09
CA ARG A 40 5.21 -12.18 -4.07
C ARG A 40 3.88 -12.12 -3.33
N HIS A 41 3.90 -11.76 -2.05
CA HIS A 41 2.67 -11.52 -1.30
C HIS A 41 2.09 -10.21 -1.83
N GLN A 42 0.87 -10.30 -2.37
CA GLN A 42 0.12 -9.18 -2.92
C GLN A 42 -1.16 -8.95 -2.11
N PRO A 43 -1.08 -8.58 -0.82
CA PRO A 43 -2.28 -8.21 -0.08
C PRO A 43 -2.94 -6.99 -0.75
N ARG A 44 -4.24 -7.14 -1.04
CA ARG A 44 -5.14 -6.07 -1.48
C ARG A 44 -5.96 -5.62 -0.29
N PHE A 45 -5.99 -4.32 -0.06
CA PHE A 45 -6.77 -3.67 1.00
C PHE A 45 -7.86 -2.84 0.34
N HIS A 46 -9.11 -3.09 0.69
CA HIS A 46 -10.29 -2.52 0.04
C HIS A 46 -10.80 -1.24 0.70
N SER A 47 -10.20 -0.83 1.81
CA SER A 47 -10.65 0.32 2.59
C SER A 47 -9.53 1.00 3.38
N LEU A 48 -9.75 2.27 3.74
CA LEU A 48 -8.86 3.02 4.62
C LEU A 48 -8.67 2.37 5.99
N ASP A 49 -9.73 1.75 6.53
CA ASP A 49 -9.67 1.09 7.84
C ASP A 49 -8.75 -0.13 7.81
N GLU A 50 -8.88 -0.99 6.78
CA GLU A 50 -7.98 -2.12 6.56
C GLU A 50 -6.51 -1.67 6.39
N ILE A 51 -6.28 -0.57 5.65
CA ILE A 51 -4.95 0.00 5.46
C ILE A 51 -4.38 0.51 6.79
N GLN A 52 -5.20 1.16 7.63
CA GLN A 52 -4.77 1.66 8.95
C GLN A 52 -4.49 0.53 9.94
N GLY A 53 -5.34 -0.49 9.99
CA GLY A 53 -5.13 -1.68 10.81
C GLY A 53 -3.84 -2.41 10.41
N ALA A 54 -3.63 -2.62 9.11
CA ALA A 54 -2.40 -3.21 8.60
C ALA A 54 -1.16 -2.34 8.92
N TYR A 55 -1.29 -1.02 8.83
CA TYR A 55 -0.20 -0.10 9.16
C TYR A 55 0.23 -0.24 10.62
N GLN A 56 -0.72 -0.29 11.55
CA GLN A 56 -0.43 -0.45 12.98
C GLN A 56 0.28 -1.77 13.28
N VAL A 57 -0.11 -2.85 12.62
CA VAL A 57 0.58 -4.15 12.74
C VAL A 57 2.02 -4.05 12.22
N GLN A 58 2.20 -3.52 11.01
CA GLN A 58 3.51 -3.48 10.35
C GLN A 58 4.48 -2.51 11.02
N ILE A 59 4.01 -1.38 11.55
CA ILE A 59 4.87 -0.44 12.29
C ILE A 59 5.33 -1.04 13.62
N GLY A 60 4.49 -1.85 14.29
CA GLY A 60 4.89 -2.60 15.49
C GLY A 60 5.97 -3.65 15.18
N LEU A 61 5.88 -4.30 14.02
CA LEU A 61 6.87 -5.27 13.56
C LEU A 61 8.14 -4.64 12.96
N ALA A 62 8.12 -3.35 12.63
CA ALA A 62 9.24 -2.66 11.99
C ALA A 62 10.52 -2.66 12.84
N ALA A 63 10.40 -2.82 14.16
CA ALA A 63 11.54 -2.93 15.07
C ALA A 63 12.33 -4.24 14.90
N THR A 64 11.66 -5.32 14.48
CA THR A 64 12.25 -6.67 14.35
C THR A 64 12.40 -7.11 12.90
N ALA A 65 11.61 -6.55 11.99
CA ALA A 65 11.64 -6.87 10.56
C ALA A 65 11.74 -5.58 9.72
N PRO A 66 12.88 -5.30 9.06
CA PRO A 66 13.04 -4.08 8.26
C PRO A 66 12.04 -4.01 7.09
N VAL A 67 11.67 -5.16 6.53
CA VAL A 67 10.64 -5.29 5.49
C VAL A 67 9.26 -4.82 6.00
N ALA A 68 8.93 -5.05 7.28
CA ALA A 68 7.68 -4.54 7.85
C ALA A 68 7.67 -3.00 7.92
N GLY A 69 8.83 -2.37 8.17
CA GLY A 69 8.98 -0.93 8.11
C GLY A 69 8.74 -0.36 6.71
N ASP A 70 9.24 -1.04 5.67
CA ASP A 70 8.98 -0.69 4.27
C ASP A 70 7.49 -0.79 3.92
N ILE A 71 6.82 -1.88 4.33
CA ILE A 71 5.38 -2.07 4.15
C ILE A 71 4.60 -0.99 4.89
N ALA A 72 4.98 -0.64 6.12
CA ALA A 72 4.31 0.40 6.90
C ALA A 72 4.39 1.77 6.22
N ARG A 73 5.55 2.14 5.64
CA ARG A 73 5.67 3.38 4.86
C ARG A 73 4.77 3.36 3.62
N ALA A 74 4.70 2.22 2.94
CA ALA A 74 3.83 2.03 1.78
C ALA A 74 2.33 2.16 2.13
N LEU A 75 1.89 1.54 3.23
CA LEU A 75 0.51 1.66 3.73
C LEU A 75 0.18 3.10 4.11
N LYS A 76 1.10 3.78 4.80
CA LYS A 76 0.92 5.19 5.18
C LYS A 76 0.74 6.08 3.94
N PHE A 77 1.54 5.86 2.90
CA PHE A 77 1.39 6.58 1.63
C PHE A 77 0.03 6.32 0.97
N ALA A 78 -0.41 5.06 0.91
CA ALA A 78 -1.71 4.71 0.35
C ALA A 78 -2.87 5.36 1.12
N ALA A 79 -2.84 5.32 2.46
CA ALA A 79 -3.84 5.97 3.30
C ALA A 79 -3.90 7.50 3.07
N GLN A 80 -2.75 8.16 2.94
CA GLN A 80 -2.69 9.59 2.67
C GLN A 80 -3.25 9.94 1.29
N GLN A 81 -2.89 9.19 0.25
CA GLN A 81 -3.40 9.37 -1.11
C GLN A 81 -4.93 9.24 -1.17
N LEU A 82 -5.47 8.18 -0.55
CA LEU A 82 -6.91 7.94 -0.50
C LEU A 82 -7.65 9.03 0.29
N LYS A 83 -7.13 9.42 1.45
CA LYS A 83 -7.72 10.48 2.27
C LYS A 83 -7.75 11.81 1.51
N ASN A 84 -6.64 12.21 0.90
CA ASN A 84 -6.56 13.45 0.13
C ASN A 84 -7.53 13.44 -1.07
N HIS A 85 -7.70 12.29 -1.73
CA HIS A 85 -8.65 12.15 -2.84
C HIS A 85 -10.11 12.24 -2.37
N GLN A 86 -10.44 11.65 -1.22
CA GLN A 86 -11.78 11.75 -0.61
C GLN A 86 -12.10 13.18 -0.16
N GLU A 87 -11.16 13.85 0.51
CA GLU A 87 -11.31 15.26 0.93
C GLU A 87 -11.40 16.20 -0.27
N GLY A 88 -10.68 15.91 -1.36
CA GLY A 88 -10.75 16.67 -2.61
C GLY A 88 -12.06 16.49 -3.38
N LYS A 89 -12.69 15.30 -3.32
CA LYS A 89 -14.02 15.04 -3.90
C LYS A 89 -15.17 15.71 -3.14
N GLN A 90 -14.96 16.09 -1.88
CA GLN A 90 -15.98 16.73 -1.04
C GLN A 90 -16.02 18.26 -1.15
N ARG A 91 -15.13 18.88 -1.92
CA ARG A 91 -15.12 20.34 -2.19
C ARG A 91 -15.69 20.65 -3.55
#